data_AF-A0A924FL11-F1
#
_entry.id   AF-A0A924FL11-F1
#
_cell.length_a   1.000
_cell.length_b   1.000
_cell.length_c   1.000
_cell.angle_alpha   90.00
_cell.angle_beta   90.00
_cell.angle_gamma   90.00
#
_symmetry.space_group_name_H-M   'P 1'
#
loop_
_entity.id
_entity.type
_entity.pdbx_description
1 polymer ?
#
loop_
_entity_poly.entity_id
_entity_poly.type
_entity_poly.pdbx_seq_one_letter_code
_entity_poly.pdbx_strand_id
1 'polypeptide(L)' 'MKITHIIGIIVIAIAIGIIASTAGDASVYTNFGTAQELAKNGNDGQVHVVGTVKKDAQGKVTDVYYDPAIDPNHFEFT' A
#
# COMPACT_ATOMS: atom_id res chain seq x y z
N MET A 1 33.07 -3.99 30.93
CA MET A 1 31.71 -3.52 30.59
C MET A 1 30.78 -3.94 31.72
N LYS A 2 30.07 -3.01 32.36
CA LYS A 2 29.11 -3.39 33.41
C LYS A 2 27.92 -4.07 32.73
N ILE A 3 27.44 -5.19 33.27
CA ILE A 3 26.31 -5.96 32.71
C ILE A 3 25.10 -5.07 32.37
N THR A 4 24.89 -3.99 33.14
CA THR A 4 23.87 -2.96 32.89
C THR A 4 23.91 -2.36 31.47
N HIS A 5 25.10 -2.16 30.89
CA HIS A 5 25.22 -1.61 29.53
C HIS A 5 24.83 -2.64 28.48
N ILE A 6 25.15 -3.91 28.71
CA ILE A 6 24.78 -5.02 27.82
C ILE A 6 23.25 -5.16 27.80
N ILE A 7 22.61 -5.11 28.98
CA ILE A 7 21.14 -5.15 29.09
C ILE A 7 20.51 -3.97 28.35
N GLY A 8 21.04 -2.75 28.52
CA GLY A 8 20.54 -1.57 27.81
C GLY A 8 20.64 -1.70 26.29
N ILE A 9 21.75 -2.23 25.77
CA ILE A 9 21.93 -2.47 24.33
C ILE A 9 20.93 -3.51 23.79
N ILE A 10 20.68 -4.59 24.54
CA ILE A 10 19.72 -5.62 24.15
C ILE A 10 18.30 -5.05 24.05
N VAL A 11 17.89 -4.20 25.00
CA VAL A 11 16.57 -3.55 24.96
C VAL A 11 16.41 -2.66 23.73
N ILE A 12 17.45 -1.88 23.39
CA ILE A 12 17.44 -1.03 22.19
C ILE A 12 17.35 -1.89 20.93
N ALA A 13 18.12 -2.98 20.85
CA ALA A 13 18.07 -3.89 19.71
C ALA A 13 16.68 -4.49 19.50
N ILE A 14 16.00 -4.91 20.58
CA ILE A 14 14.63 -5.41 20.54
C ILE A 14 13.67 -4.33 20.06
N ALA A 15 13.78 -3.10 20.59
CA ALA A 15 12.93 -1.98 20.18
C ALA A 15 13.06 -1.66 18.68
N ILE A 16 14.30 -1.67 18.15
CA ILE A 16 14.56 -1.47 16.72
C ILE A 16 13.93 -2.61 15.89
N GLY A 17 14.08 -3.86 16.33
CA GLY A 17 13.47 -5.01 15.67
C GLY A 17 11.96 -4.89 15.56
N ILE A 18 11.30 -4.45 16.64
CA ILE A 18 9.85 -4.22 16.67
C ILE A 18 9.46 -3.11 15.69
N ILE A 19 10.12 -1.95 15.74
CA ILE A 19 9.83 -0.81 14.85
C ILE A 19 10.02 -1.19 13.37
N ALA A 20 11.10 -1.91 13.05
CA ALA A 20 11.37 -2.38 11.70
C ALA A 20 10.29 -3.37 11.21
N SER A 21 9.77 -4.22 12.10
CA SER A 21 8.70 -5.17 11.75
C SER A 21 7.33 -4.51 11.53
N THR A 22 7.04 -3.37 12.17
CA THR A 22 5.72 -2.71 12.08
C THR A 22 5.67 -1.57 11.07
N ALA A 23 6.81 -1.12 10.54
CA ALA A 23 6.87 -0.04 9.55
C ALA A 23 6.14 -0.35 8.23
N GLY A 24 5.89 -1.63 7.93
CA GLY A 24 5.19 -2.07 6.71
C GLY A 24 3.66 -2.05 6.78
N ASP A 25 3.06 -1.99 7.98
CA ASP A 25 1.60 -2.09 8.18
C ASP A 25 0.86 -0.74 8.08
N ALA A 26 1.58 0.36 7.90
CA ALA A 26 0.94 1.67 7.75
C ALA A 26 0.32 1.78 6.36
N SER A 27 -1.01 1.88 6.27
CA SER A 27 -1.72 2.10 5.01
C SER A 27 -1.32 3.46 4.42
N VAL A 28 -0.40 3.45 3.44
CA VAL A 28 0.12 4.66 2.82
C VAL A 28 -0.80 5.11 1.70
N TYR A 29 -1.11 6.41 1.66
CA TYR A 29 -1.75 7.04 0.51
C TYR A 29 -0.72 7.28 -0.60
N THR A 30 -0.93 6.69 -1.76
CA THR A 30 -0.02 6.76 -2.92
C THR A 30 -0.77 6.89 -4.24
N ASN A 31 -0.06 6.92 -5.36
CA ASN A 31 -0.63 6.95 -6.71
C ASN A 31 -0.52 5.57 -7.40
N PHE A 32 -1.27 5.38 -8.50
CA PHE A 32 -1.31 4.10 -9.23
C PHE A 32 0.05 3.65 -9.77
N GLY A 33 0.91 4.59 -10.20
CA GLY A 33 2.24 4.27 -10.72
C GLY A 33 3.16 3.70 -9.63
N THR A 34 3.24 4.39 -8.49
CA THR A 34 4.00 3.92 -7.34
C THR A 34 3.44 2.60 -6.79
N ALA A 35 2.12 2.44 -6.71
CA ALA A 35 1.51 1.18 -6.28
C ALA A 35 1.90 0.02 -7.22
N GLN A 36 1.89 0.24 -8.53
CA GLN A 36 2.34 -0.77 -9.50
C GLN A 36 3.82 -1.11 -9.34
N GLU A 37 4.68 -0.12 -9.08
CA GLU A 37 6.10 -0.34 -8.84
C GLU A 37 6.35 -1.14 -7.56
N LEU A 38 5.65 -0.82 -6.47
CA LEU A 38 5.70 -1.58 -5.22
C LEU A 38 5.31 -3.05 -5.44
N ALA A 39 4.20 -3.30 -6.15
CA ALA A 39 3.77 -4.66 -6.49
C ALA A 39 4.80 -5.40 -7.35
N LYS A 40 5.41 -4.74 -8.35
CA LYS A 40 6.49 -5.32 -9.18
C LYS A 40 7.74 -5.67 -8.38
N ASN A 41 8.02 -4.90 -7.33
CA ASN A 41 9.14 -5.13 -6.42
C ASN A 41 8.84 -6.18 -5.34
N GLY A 42 7.69 -6.88 -5.41
CA GLY A 42 7.31 -7.93 -4.46
C GLY A 42 6.83 -7.40 -3.11
N ASN A 43 6.38 -6.14 -3.05
CA ASN A 43 5.76 -5.59 -1.85
C ASN A 43 4.27 -5.94 -1.84
N ASP A 44 3.87 -6.81 -0.91
CA ASP A 44 2.48 -7.23 -0.69
C ASP A 44 1.71 -6.33 0.29
N GLY A 45 2.32 -5.22 0.71
CA GLY A 45 1.73 -4.23 1.60
C GLY A 45 0.53 -3.54 0.98
N GLN A 46 -0.54 -3.41 1.76
CA GLN A 46 -1.74 -2.71 1.31
C GLN A 46 -1.52 -1.20 1.28
N VAL A 47 -1.89 -0.58 0.16
CA VAL A 47 -1.80 0.87 -0.04
C VAL A 47 -3.14 1.45 -0.45
N HIS A 48 -3.40 2.69 -0.05
CA HIS A 48 -4.56 3.45 -0.53
C HIS A 48 -4.14 4.27 -1.74
N VAL A 49 -4.76 4.02 -2.88
CA VAL A 49 -4.41 4.73 -4.12
C VAL A 49 -5.36 5.88 -4.38
N VAL A 50 -4.81 7.05 -4.71
CA VAL A 50 -5.56 8.25 -5.10
C VAL A 50 -5.13 8.67 -6.51
N GLY A 51 -6.10 9.04 -7.33
CA GLY A 51 -5.86 9.52 -8.69
C GLY A 51 -7.11 10.08 -9.33
N THR A 52 -6.99 10.43 -10.61
CA THR A 52 -8.10 10.97 -11.41
C THR A 52 -8.61 9.91 -12.38
N VAL A 53 -9.93 9.80 -12.49
CA VAL A 53 -10.57 8.91 -13.47
C VAL A 53 -10.35 9.44 -14.89
N LYS A 54 -10.04 8.54 -15.83
CA LYS A 54 -9.86 8.89 -17.24
C LYS A 54 -11.21 9.29 -17.87
N LYS A 55 -11.18 10.36 -18.65
CA LYS A 55 -12.35 10.93 -19.30
C LYS A 55 -12.06 11.23 -20.76
N ASP A 56 -13.08 11.13 -21.60
CA ASP A 56 -13.03 11.58 -22.99
C ASP A 56 -13.09 13.11 -23.10
N ALA A 57 -13.02 13.61 -24.34
CA ALA A 57 -13.08 15.05 -24.64
C ALA A 57 -14.41 15.70 -24.22
N GLN A 58 -15.46 14.91 -24.00
CA GLN A 58 -16.78 15.34 -23.57
C GLN A 58 -16.94 15.25 -22.04
N GLY A 59 -15.91 14.79 -21.33
CA GLY A 59 -15.89 14.67 -19.87
C GLY A 59 -16.56 13.41 -19.34
N LYS A 60 -16.93 12.46 -20.21
CA LYS A 60 -17.50 11.17 -19.80
C LYS A 60 -16.37 10.24 -19.36
N VAL A 61 -16.60 9.52 -18.26
CA VAL A 61 -15.67 8.50 -17.77
C VAL A 61 -15.51 7.37 -18.80
N THR A 62 -14.27 7.00 -19.08
CA THR A 62 -13.89 5.89 -19.97
C THR A 62 -13.15 4.81 -19.18
N ASP A 63 -12.91 3.66 -19.82
CA ASP A 63 -12.13 2.55 -19.27
C ASP A 63 -12.67 2.06 -17.92
N VAL A 64 -13.96 1.77 -17.91
CA VAL A 64 -14.68 1.16 -16.79
C VAL A 64 -15.42 -0.06 -17.27
N TYR A 65 -15.46 -1.10 -16.45
CA TYR A 65 -16.26 -2.30 -16.67
C TYR A 65 -17.28 -2.47 -15.53
N TYR A 66 -18.54 -2.61 -15.91
CA TYR A 66 -19.66 -2.88 -15.01
C TYR A 66 -20.76 -3.61 -15.78
N ASP A 67 -20.99 -4.88 -15.43
CA ASP A 67 -22.10 -5.68 -15.96
C ASP A 67 -22.91 -6.29 -14.80
N PRO A 68 -24.00 -5.64 -14.37
CA PRO A 68 -24.81 -6.11 -13.26
C PRO A 68 -25.60 -7.40 -13.56
N ALA A 69 -25.70 -7.81 -14.83
CA ALA A 69 -26.29 -9.09 -15.18
C ALA A 69 -25.35 -10.26 -14.88
N ILE A 70 -24.03 -10.01 -14.91
CA ILE A 70 -22.99 -10.99 -14.54
C ILE A 70 -22.70 -10.91 -13.03
N ASP A 71 -22.34 -9.73 -12.53
CA ASP A 71 -22.12 -9.48 -11.11
C ASP A 71 -22.40 -8.01 -10.76
N PRO A 72 -23.47 -7.71 -10.00
CA PRO A 72 -23.81 -6.34 -9.62
C PRO A 72 -22.82 -5.70 -8.63
N ASN A 73 -21.92 -6.48 -8.02
CA ASN A 73 -20.90 -5.99 -7.07
C ASN A 73 -19.51 -5.84 -7.70
N HIS A 74 -19.31 -6.28 -8.95
CA HIS A 74 -18.03 -6.13 -9.64
C HIS A 74 -18.03 -4.85 -10.45
N PHE A 75 -17.19 -3.90 -10.01
CA PHE A 75 -16.84 -2.72 -10.75
C PHE A 75 -15.31 -2.64 -10.85
N GLU A 76 -14.79 -2.37 -12.05
CA GLU A 76 -13.35 -2.20 -12.26
C GLU A 76 -13.04 -1.06 -13.25
N PHE A 77 -11.84 -0.49 -13.09
CA PHE A 77 -11.24 0.41 -14.06
C PHE A 77 -10.25 -0.39 -14.92
N THR A 78 -10.30 -0.23 -16.24
CA THR A 78 -9.50 -0.97 -17.23
C THR A 78 -8.34 -0.20 -17.83
#